data_AF-A0AAW9ADD5-F1
#
_entry.id   AF-A0AAW9ADD5-F1
#
_cell.length_a   1.000
_cell.length_b   1.000
_cell.length_c   1.000
_cell.angle_alpha   90.00
_cell.angle_beta   90.00
_cell.angle_gamma   90.00
#
_symmetry.space_group_name_H-M   'P 1'
#
loop_
_entity.id
_entity.type
_entity.pdbx_description
1 polymer ?
#
loop_
_entity_poly.entity_id
_entity_poly.type
_entity_poly.pdbx_seq_one_letter_code
_entity_poly.pdbx_strand_id
1 'polypeptide(L)'
;MNFFYTKQSGVALLQVLLMSAVISVLALQMSYSAKDKVSIAQVIQDKVMAEVAIRTMESELLFALSTARWAKDEQHENKLAQIWNFYGSPFEYEDIGTITIQDNSGLISVFNGGDRSTVERAFERLLGSKHQARVARNALIDTQGFQSSTNGAGISGQFFQSRQEMLRALKELGIPSSKAEVFTRIPYSAYLPLQAPDESLKLWLPERQAKAVIESRQNGELTPQQFTQLTGLRKSDYMLFYPSGRFIITLKKQIGDARVQRKMFINVSPTNKSQPIWSFGVEG
;
A
#
# COMPACT_ATOMS: atom_id res chain seq x y z
N MET A 1 92.57 5.14 24.03
CA MET A 1 91.77 3.92 23.78
C MET A 1 90.55 4.37 22.98
N ASN A 2 90.62 4.23 21.65
CA ASN A 2 89.65 4.83 20.73
C ASN A 2 88.41 3.93 20.59
N PHE A 3 87.25 4.48 20.93
CA PHE A 3 85.94 3.86 20.67
C PHE A 3 85.62 4.00 19.17
N PHE A 4 85.54 2.86 18.48
CA PHE A 4 85.06 2.81 17.10
C PHE A 4 83.54 3.00 17.09
N TYR A 5 83.07 4.16 16.62
CA TYR A 5 81.67 4.39 16.28
C TYR A 5 81.39 3.84 14.88
N THR A 6 80.77 2.67 14.78
CA THR A 6 80.20 2.17 13.52
C THR A 6 78.91 2.93 13.22
N LYS A 7 78.93 3.81 12.20
CA LYS A 7 77.74 4.49 11.67
C LYS A 7 76.80 3.47 10.99
N GLN A 8 75.82 2.97 11.73
CA GLN A 8 74.74 2.13 11.21
C GLN A 8 73.69 2.99 10.48
N SER A 9 73.89 3.30 9.20
CA SER A 9 73.04 4.25 8.44
C SER A 9 72.02 3.59 7.50
N GLY A 10 72.20 2.31 7.13
CA GLY A 10 71.30 1.60 6.21
C GLY A 10 70.04 1.00 6.86
N VAL A 11 70.17 0.44 8.07
CA VAL A 11 69.06 -0.18 8.81
C VAL A 11 68.08 0.88 9.33
N ALA A 12 68.60 2.02 9.81
CA ALA A 12 67.80 3.12 10.31
C ALA A 12 66.90 3.74 9.20
N LEU A 13 67.41 3.87 7.97
CA LEU A 13 66.62 4.38 6.84
C LEU A 13 65.45 3.45 6.50
N LEU A 14 65.72 2.14 6.43
CA LEU A 14 64.69 1.15 6.15
C LEU A 14 63.65 1.09 7.27
N GLN A 15 64.08 1.21 8.53
CA GLN A 15 63.19 1.27 9.68
C GLN A 15 62.32 2.53 9.71
N VAL A 16 62.86 3.70 9.38
CA VAL A 16 62.08 4.95 9.27
C VAL A 16 61.06 4.86 8.13
N LEU A 17 61.45 4.26 6.99
CA LEU A 17 60.54 4.08 5.86
C LEU A 17 59.40 3.10 6.21
N LEU A 18 59.70 2.02 6.94
CA LEU A 18 58.71 1.07 7.42
C LEU A 18 57.78 1.71 8.46
N MET A 19 58.31 2.50 9.39
CA MET A 19 57.50 3.27 10.35
C MET A 19 56.59 4.28 9.64
N SER A 20 57.11 5.00 8.64
CA SER A 20 56.31 5.92 7.82
C SER A 20 55.19 5.19 7.09
N ALA A 21 55.49 4.03 6.48
CA ALA A 21 54.49 3.23 5.78
C ALA A 21 53.38 2.75 6.73
N VAL A 22 53.74 2.27 7.93
CA VAL A 22 52.76 1.86 8.96
C VAL A 22 51.91 3.04 9.41
N ILE A 23 52.52 4.20 9.70
CA ILE A 23 51.79 5.41 10.09
C ILE A 23 50.83 5.86 8.97
N SER A 24 51.27 5.82 7.71
CA SER A 24 50.42 6.16 6.56
C SER A 24 49.23 5.21 6.42
N VAL A 25 49.42 3.90 6.59
CA VAL A 25 48.32 2.92 6.55
C VAL A 25 47.34 3.16 7.70
N LEU A 26 47.84 3.42 8.92
CA LEU A 26 46.98 3.75 10.06
C LEU A 26 46.20 5.05 9.83
N ALA A 27 46.84 6.09 9.29
CA ALA A 27 46.20 7.36 8.97
C ALA A 27 45.10 7.19 7.91
N LEU A 28 45.34 6.35 6.88
CA LEU A 28 44.32 6.00 5.89
C LEU A 28 43.16 5.25 6.54
N GLN A 29 43.44 4.24 7.36
CA GLN A 29 42.39 3.48 8.05
C GLN A 29 41.53 4.38 8.96
N MET A 30 42.15 5.30 9.71
CA MET A 30 41.43 6.29 10.51
C MET A 30 40.56 7.21 9.64
N SER A 31 41.07 7.65 8.48
CA SER A 31 40.33 8.49 7.54
C SER A 31 39.11 7.77 6.95
N TYR A 32 39.27 6.49 6.59
CA TYR A 32 38.16 5.65 6.14
C TYR A 32 37.13 5.44 7.26
N SER A 33 37.57 5.07 8.45
CA SER A 33 36.68 4.88 9.60
C SER A 33 35.89 6.15 9.97
N ALA A 34 36.51 7.32 9.87
CA ALA A 34 35.84 8.60 10.10
C ALA A 34 34.76 8.87 9.04
N LYS A 35 35.07 8.65 7.75
CA LYS A 35 34.09 8.78 6.66
C LYS A 35 32.92 7.83 6.81
N ASP A 36 33.17 6.57 7.16
CA ASP A 36 32.13 5.57 7.39
C ASP A 36 31.21 5.97 8.54
N LYS A 37 31.78 6.44 9.66
CA LYS A 37 31.00 6.93 10.81
C LYS A 37 30.12 8.12 10.45
N VAL A 38 30.64 9.06 9.66
CA VAL A 38 29.86 10.21 9.16
C VAL A 38 28.74 9.74 8.24
N SER A 39 29.02 8.80 7.33
CA SER A 39 28.01 8.23 6.43
C SER A 39 26.90 7.52 7.20
N ILE A 40 27.23 6.72 8.21
CA ILE A 40 26.25 6.02 9.05
C ILE A 40 25.40 7.02 9.82
N ALA A 41 26.02 8.06 10.40
CA ALA A 41 25.30 9.13 11.09
C ALA A 41 24.32 9.85 10.15
N GLN A 42 24.72 10.12 8.90
CA GLN A 42 23.85 10.74 7.89
C GLN A 42 22.65 9.84 7.56
N VAL A 43 22.87 8.54 7.34
CA VAL A 43 21.78 7.59 7.05
C VAL A 43 20.79 7.50 8.21
N ILE A 44 21.28 7.51 9.45
CA ILE A 44 20.41 7.53 10.65
C ILE A 44 19.61 8.83 10.70
N GLN A 45 20.26 9.97 10.46
CA GLN A 45 19.60 11.27 10.42
C GLN A 45 18.51 11.31 9.35
N ASP A 46 18.82 10.88 8.12
CA ASP A 46 17.88 10.83 7.00
C ASP A 46 16.68 9.93 7.31
N LYS A 47 16.92 8.77 7.93
CA LYS A 47 15.86 7.85 8.35
C LYS A 47 14.95 8.49 9.41
N VAL A 48 15.51 9.11 10.43
CA VAL A 48 14.72 9.79 11.49
C VAL A 48 13.89 10.91 10.88
N MET A 49 14.47 11.71 9.99
CA MET A 49 13.75 12.78 9.29
C MET A 49 12.61 12.24 8.42
N ALA A 50 12.82 11.12 7.71
CA ALA A 50 11.79 10.49 6.90
C ALA A 50 10.66 9.89 7.77
N GLU A 51 10.97 9.33 8.94
CA GLU A 51 9.98 8.86 9.90
C GLU A 51 9.15 9.99 10.50
N VAL A 52 9.78 11.12 10.84
CA VAL A 52 9.06 12.33 11.31
C VAL A 52 8.12 12.83 10.21
N ALA A 53 8.59 12.93 8.97
CA ALA A 53 7.76 13.34 7.84
C ALA A 53 6.54 12.42 7.65
N ILE A 54 6.70 11.10 7.75
CA ILE A 54 5.57 10.17 7.68
C ILE A 54 4.58 10.37 8.82
N ARG A 55 5.04 10.62 10.06
CA ARG A 55 4.14 10.89 11.20
C ARG A 55 3.37 12.19 11.00
N THR A 56 4.01 13.21 10.43
CA THR A 56 3.34 14.47 10.06
C THR A 56 2.28 14.22 8.99
N MET A 57 2.62 13.54 7.89
CA MET A 57 1.65 13.18 6.84
C MET A 57 0.48 12.38 7.38
N GLU A 58 0.74 11.41 8.25
CA GLU A 58 -0.30 10.60 8.89
C GLU A 58 -1.25 11.46 9.71
N SER A 59 -0.71 12.34 10.56
CA SER A 59 -1.49 13.18 11.46
C SER A 59 -2.39 14.14 10.68
N GLU A 60 -1.83 14.77 9.65
CA GLU A 60 -2.56 15.71 8.79
C GLU A 60 -3.61 15.00 7.94
N LEU A 61 -3.28 13.83 7.41
CA LEU A 61 -4.24 13.01 6.65
C LEU A 61 -5.41 12.54 7.51
N LEU A 62 -5.13 12.04 8.71
CA LEU A 62 -6.18 11.59 9.64
C LEU A 62 -7.07 12.76 10.09
N PHE A 63 -6.48 13.94 10.32
CA PHE A 63 -7.24 15.16 10.58
C PHE A 63 -8.13 15.55 9.39
N ALA A 64 -7.57 15.59 8.18
CA ALA A 64 -8.32 15.89 6.96
C ALA A 64 -9.48 14.91 6.72
N LEU A 65 -9.23 13.60 6.87
CA LEU A 65 -10.26 12.56 6.73
C LEU A 65 -11.39 12.69 7.76
N SER A 66 -11.13 13.27 8.92
CA SER A 66 -12.12 13.45 9.98
C SER A 66 -12.91 14.75 9.87
N THR A 67 -12.39 15.74 9.15
CA THR A 67 -12.93 17.11 9.13
C THR A 67 -13.48 17.53 7.77
N ALA A 68 -12.89 17.05 6.67
CA ALA A 68 -13.30 17.37 5.32
C ALA A 68 -14.23 16.31 4.73
N ARG A 69 -15.06 16.73 3.77
CA ARG A 69 -15.93 15.83 3.01
C ARG A 69 -15.09 14.98 2.05
N TRP A 70 -15.31 13.68 1.98
CA TRP A 70 -14.59 12.75 1.09
C TRP A 70 -14.99 12.85 -0.40
N ALA A 71 -14.82 14.03 -0.95
CA ALA A 71 -14.89 14.33 -2.37
C ALA A 71 -13.72 15.26 -2.70
N LYS A 72 -13.20 15.19 -3.93
CA LYS A 72 -12.22 16.18 -4.38
C LYS A 72 -12.91 17.54 -4.42
N ASP A 73 -12.35 18.51 -3.71
CA ASP A 73 -12.85 19.88 -3.68
C ASP A 73 -11.66 20.83 -3.82
N GLU A 74 -11.47 21.35 -5.04
CA GLU A 74 -10.35 22.22 -5.41
C GLU A 74 -10.37 23.56 -4.67
N GLN A 75 -11.51 23.96 -4.10
CA GLN A 75 -11.66 25.22 -3.37
C GLN A 75 -11.59 25.05 -1.85
N HIS A 76 -11.39 23.82 -1.35
CA HIS A 76 -11.35 23.58 0.08
C HIS A 76 -10.08 24.19 0.71
N GLU A 77 -10.19 24.76 1.92
CA GLU A 77 -9.03 25.30 2.65
C GLU A 77 -7.93 24.25 2.95
N ASN A 78 -8.29 22.97 3.02
CA ASN A 78 -7.34 21.90 3.31
C ASN A 78 -6.76 21.35 2.00
N LYS A 79 -5.44 21.52 1.82
CA LYS A 79 -4.71 21.10 0.62
C LYS A 79 -4.88 19.61 0.29
N LEU A 80 -4.99 18.74 1.30
CA LEU A 80 -5.23 17.31 1.07
C LEU A 80 -6.58 17.06 0.41
N ALA A 81 -7.62 17.80 0.81
CA ALA A 81 -8.97 17.66 0.24
C ALA A 81 -9.05 18.10 -1.23
N GLN A 82 -8.12 18.96 -1.67
CA GLN A 82 -8.02 19.41 -3.05
C GLN A 82 -7.44 18.34 -3.99
N ILE A 83 -6.59 17.44 -3.48
CA ILE A 83 -5.79 16.53 -4.31
C ILE A 83 -6.07 15.05 -4.09
N TRP A 84 -6.67 14.68 -2.96
CA TRP A 84 -6.85 13.29 -2.61
C TRP A 84 -7.76 12.54 -3.58
N ASN A 85 -7.55 11.23 -3.62
CA ASN A 85 -8.45 10.30 -4.26
C ASN A 85 -8.52 9.01 -3.44
N PHE A 86 -9.58 8.21 -3.64
CA PHE A 86 -9.85 7.02 -2.84
C PHE A 86 -9.78 5.72 -3.67
N TYR A 87 -9.19 5.77 -4.86
CA TYR A 87 -9.12 4.65 -5.81
C TYR A 87 -7.71 4.08 -5.99
N GLY A 88 -6.81 4.36 -5.04
CA GLY A 88 -5.47 3.79 -5.00
C GLY A 88 -4.46 4.46 -5.93
N SER A 89 -4.76 5.63 -6.51
CA SER A 89 -3.76 6.39 -7.25
C SER A 89 -2.88 7.20 -6.30
N PRO A 90 -1.54 7.12 -6.42
CA PRO A 90 -0.65 7.94 -5.61
C PRO A 90 -0.82 9.43 -5.95
N PHE A 91 -0.67 10.28 -4.94
CA PHE A 91 -0.57 11.73 -5.07
C PHE A 91 0.51 12.27 -4.14
N GLU A 92 1.21 13.32 -4.57
CA GLU A 92 2.24 13.98 -3.77
C GLU A 92 1.60 14.99 -2.83
N TYR A 93 2.02 14.97 -1.56
CA TYR A 93 1.62 15.94 -0.57
C TYR A 93 2.77 16.90 -0.27
N GLU A 94 2.74 18.04 -0.97
CA GLU A 94 3.78 19.05 -0.94
C GLU A 94 5.17 18.43 -1.12
N ASP A 95 6.16 18.90 -0.36
CA ASP A 95 7.50 18.30 -0.30
C ASP A 95 7.61 17.24 0.81
N ILE A 96 6.50 16.83 1.42
CA ILE A 96 6.51 15.92 2.57
C ILE A 96 6.57 14.47 2.09
N GLY A 97 5.81 14.07 1.08
CA GLY A 97 5.92 12.74 0.47
C GLY A 97 4.67 12.25 -0.26
N THR A 98 4.71 10.98 -0.67
CA THR A 98 3.65 10.37 -1.47
C THR A 98 2.62 9.69 -0.59
N ILE A 99 1.35 9.95 -0.85
CA ILE A 99 0.20 9.33 -0.20
C ILE A 99 -0.58 8.49 -1.21
N THR A 100 -1.02 7.30 -0.80
CA THR A 100 -1.95 6.47 -1.56
C THR A 100 -3.10 6.07 -0.66
N ILE A 101 -4.34 6.32 -1.10
CA ILE A 101 -5.55 5.96 -0.36
C ILE A 101 -6.41 5.06 -1.25
N GLN A 102 -6.67 3.86 -0.79
CA GLN A 102 -7.57 2.92 -1.44
C GLN A 102 -8.75 2.64 -0.52
N ASP A 103 -9.97 2.91 -0.99
CA ASP A 103 -11.16 2.43 -0.31
C ASP A 103 -11.24 0.91 -0.45
N ASN A 104 -11.29 0.21 0.68
CA ASN A 104 -11.35 -1.24 0.68
C ASN A 104 -12.59 -1.77 -0.03
N SER A 105 -13.73 -1.06 0.00
CA SER A 105 -14.93 -1.47 -0.72
C SER A 105 -14.84 -1.23 -2.24
N GLY A 106 -13.80 -0.55 -2.73
CA GLY A 106 -13.47 -0.47 -4.15
C GLY A 106 -12.68 -1.69 -4.67
N LEU A 107 -12.15 -2.51 -3.76
CA LEU A 107 -11.54 -3.80 -4.06
C LEU A 107 -12.62 -4.89 -4.15
N ILE A 108 -12.29 -6.02 -4.75
CA ILE A 108 -13.20 -7.17 -4.87
C ILE A 108 -13.06 -8.02 -3.61
N SER A 109 -14.09 -8.05 -2.75
CA SER A 109 -14.04 -8.88 -1.55
C SER A 109 -14.23 -10.34 -1.90
N VAL A 110 -13.34 -11.18 -1.40
CA VAL A 110 -13.44 -12.66 -1.48
C VAL A 110 -13.89 -13.28 -0.16
N PHE A 111 -14.28 -12.45 0.81
CA PHE A 111 -14.85 -12.90 2.07
C PHE A 111 -16.08 -13.78 1.80
N ASN A 112 -16.06 -15.02 2.30
CA ASN A 112 -17.12 -16.01 2.05
C ASN A 112 -17.50 -16.12 0.54
N GLY A 113 -16.49 -16.13 -0.33
CA GLY A 113 -16.68 -16.15 -1.78
C GLY A 113 -17.21 -14.86 -2.41
N GLY A 114 -17.43 -13.82 -1.61
CA GLY A 114 -17.86 -12.49 -2.05
C GLY A 114 -19.21 -12.46 -2.77
N ASP A 115 -19.54 -11.27 -3.29
CA ASP A 115 -20.67 -11.13 -4.20
C ASP A 115 -20.45 -11.99 -5.43
N ARG A 116 -21.41 -12.88 -5.68
CA ARG A 116 -21.33 -13.88 -6.76
C ARG A 116 -21.11 -13.23 -8.11
N SER A 117 -21.83 -12.14 -8.40
CA SER A 117 -21.77 -11.50 -9.70
C SER A 117 -20.42 -10.82 -9.96
N THR A 118 -19.83 -10.24 -8.91
CA THR A 118 -18.56 -9.53 -8.97
C THR A 118 -17.38 -10.49 -9.03
N VAL A 119 -17.33 -11.48 -8.13
CA VAL A 119 -16.22 -12.43 -8.02
C VAL A 119 -16.18 -13.40 -9.20
N GLU A 120 -17.33 -14.00 -9.58
CA GLU A 120 -17.34 -14.94 -10.72
C GLU A 120 -16.94 -14.23 -12.02
N ARG A 121 -17.34 -12.96 -12.23
CA ARG A 121 -16.94 -12.20 -13.42
C ARG A 121 -15.44 -11.90 -13.42
N ALA A 122 -14.88 -11.49 -12.28
CA ALA A 122 -13.45 -11.23 -12.17
C ALA A 122 -12.64 -12.52 -12.42
N PHE A 123 -13.06 -13.63 -11.84
CA PHE A 123 -12.40 -14.93 -12.06
C PHE A 123 -12.60 -15.46 -13.47
N GLU A 124 -13.75 -15.24 -14.10
CA GLU A 124 -13.97 -15.63 -15.49
C GLU A 124 -12.97 -14.93 -16.43
N ARG A 125 -12.65 -13.66 -16.18
CA ARG A 125 -11.63 -12.94 -16.95
C ARG A 125 -10.21 -13.40 -16.69
N LEU A 126 -9.92 -13.84 -15.47
CA LEU A 126 -8.58 -14.27 -15.07
C LEU A 126 -8.29 -15.72 -15.45
N LEU A 127 -9.31 -16.58 -15.40
CA LEU A 127 -9.21 -18.02 -15.65
C LEU A 127 -9.68 -18.41 -17.06
N GLY A 128 -10.47 -17.57 -17.72
CA GLY A 128 -10.96 -17.78 -19.09
C GLY A 128 -12.21 -18.65 -19.21
N SER A 129 -12.80 -19.09 -18.10
CA SER A 129 -14.01 -19.93 -18.10
C SER A 129 -14.94 -19.62 -16.93
N LYS A 130 -16.23 -19.47 -17.23
CA LYS A 130 -17.29 -19.33 -16.22
C LYS A 130 -17.38 -20.53 -15.28
N HIS A 131 -17.10 -21.75 -15.78
CA HIS A 131 -17.09 -22.94 -14.94
C HIS A 131 -15.93 -22.87 -13.93
N GLN A 132 -14.71 -22.55 -14.39
CA GLN A 132 -13.55 -22.42 -13.52
C GLN A 132 -13.73 -21.28 -12.51
N ALA A 133 -14.33 -20.17 -12.91
CA ALA A 133 -14.68 -19.07 -12.01
C ALA A 133 -15.59 -19.50 -10.86
N ARG A 134 -16.64 -20.27 -11.17
CA ARG A 134 -17.56 -20.82 -10.16
C ARG A 134 -16.86 -21.81 -9.23
N VAL A 135 -16.02 -22.69 -9.77
CA VAL A 135 -15.25 -23.66 -8.98
C VAL A 135 -14.28 -22.94 -8.06
N ALA A 136 -13.54 -21.96 -8.56
CA ALA A 136 -12.60 -21.17 -7.77
C ALA A 136 -13.31 -20.38 -6.66
N ARG A 137 -14.45 -19.76 -6.95
CA ARG A 137 -15.26 -19.09 -5.93
C ARG A 137 -15.72 -20.05 -4.83
N ASN A 138 -16.23 -21.22 -5.20
CA ASN A 138 -16.66 -22.23 -4.23
C ASN A 138 -15.49 -22.76 -3.39
N ALA A 139 -14.34 -22.98 -4.01
CA ALA A 139 -13.13 -23.35 -3.29
C ALA A 139 -12.74 -22.31 -2.23
N LEU A 140 -12.88 -21.00 -2.50
CA LEU A 140 -12.65 -19.96 -1.48
C LEU A 140 -13.65 -20.00 -0.32
N ILE A 141 -14.90 -20.37 -0.60
CA ILE A 141 -15.93 -20.56 0.44
C ILE A 141 -15.54 -21.75 1.32
N ASP A 142 -15.16 -22.87 0.69
CA ASP A 142 -14.75 -24.09 1.37
C ASP A 142 -13.46 -23.90 2.19
N THR A 143 -12.47 -23.17 1.65
CA THR A 143 -11.23 -22.82 2.39
C THR A 143 -11.53 -22.01 3.64
N GLN A 144 -12.51 -21.10 3.58
CA GLN A 144 -12.97 -20.33 4.73
C GLN A 144 -13.93 -21.13 5.61
N GLY A 145 -14.24 -22.39 5.28
CA GLY A 145 -15.09 -23.27 6.07
C GLY A 145 -16.58 -22.92 6.07
N PHE A 146 -17.02 -21.91 5.31
CA PHE A 146 -18.41 -21.48 5.25
C PHE A 146 -19.27 -22.47 4.45
N GLN A 147 -19.57 -23.63 5.04
CA GLN A 147 -20.53 -24.57 4.44
C GLN A 147 -21.95 -24.26 4.92
N SER A 148 -22.92 -24.29 4.00
CA SER A 148 -24.33 -24.36 4.37
C SER A 148 -24.61 -25.79 4.83
N SER A 149 -24.59 -26.04 6.15
CA SER A 149 -25.03 -27.33 6.67
C SER A 149 -26.54 -27.45 6.44
N THR A 150 -26.99 -28.52 5.78
CA THR A 150 -28.41 -28.86 5.62
C THR A 150 -29.10 -29.19 6.94
N ASN A 151 -28.33 -29.34 8.03
CA ASN A 151 -28.80 -29.81 9.33
C ASN A 151 -28.56 -28.79 10.46
N GLY A 152 -28.79 -27.50 10.25
CA GLY A 152 -29.03 -26.50 11.30
C GLY A 152 -27.97 -26.32 12.41
N ALA A 153 -26.85 -27.02 12.35
CA ALA A 153 -25.84 -27.06 13.39
C ALA A 153 -24.68 -26.15 12.96
N GLY A 154 -24.86 -24.85 13.19
CA GLY A 154 -23.79 -23.85 13.16
C GLY A 154 -23.25 -23.49 11.77
N ILE A 155 -23.16 -22.19 11.49
CA ILE A 155 -22.23 -21.70 10.47
C ILE A 155 -20.85 -21.76 11.12
N SER A 156 -20.06 -22.79 10.82
CA SER A 156 -18.61 -22.73 11.04
C SER A 156 -18.02 -21.95 9.87
N GLY A 157 -17.11 -21.04 10.15
CA GLY A 157 -16.43 -20.27 9.11
C GLY A 157 -15.31 -19.45 9.73
N GLN A 158 -14.17 -19.40 9.05
CA GLN A 158 -13.01 -18.62 9.44
C GLN A 158 -12.70 -17.62 8.33
N PHE A 159 -12.48 -16.38 8.73
CA PHE A 159 -11.91 -15.37 7.85
C PHE A 159 -10.47 -15.75 7.51
N PHE A 160 -10.00 -15.36 6.31
CA PHE A 160 -8.56 -15.29 6.09
C PHE A 160 -7.94 -14.42 7.20
N GLN A 161 -7.01 -15.00 7.95
CA GLN A 161 -6.36 -14.34 9.10
C GLN A 161 -5.42 -13.24 8.63
N SER A 162 -4.83 -13.40 7.45
CA SER A 162 -3.89 -12.44 6.86
C SER A 162 -4.12 -12.22 5.37
N ARG A 163 -3.56 -11.13 4.85
CA ARG A 163 -3.49 -10.90 3.40
C ARG A 163 -2.70 -12.00 2.70
N GLN A 164 -1.61 -12.47 3.32
CA GLN A 164 -0.76 -13.53 2.76
C GLN A 164 -1.51 -14.84 2.57
N GLU A 165 -2.38 -15.21 3.51
CA GLU A 165 -3.22 -16.39 3.42
C GLU A 165 -4.21 -16.30 2.25
N MET A 166 -4.88 -15.15 2.10
CA MET A 166 -5.76 -14.87 0.95
C MET A 166 -4.98 -14.92 -0.38
N LEU A 167 -3.81 -14.29 -0.44
CA LEU A 167 -2.96 -14.30 -1.64
C LEU A 167 -2.50 -15.72 -2.01
N ARG A 168 -2.19 -16.55 -1.02
CA ARG A 168 -1.85 -17.96 -1.22
C ARG A 168 -3.04 -18.74 -1.77
N ALA A 169 -4.22 -18.59 -1.18
CA ALA A 169 -5.43 -19.25 -1.67
C ALA A 169 -5.75 -18.83 -3.11
N LEU A 170 -5.67 -17.54 -3.45
CA LEU A 170 -5.85 -17.05 -4.82
C LEU A 170 -4.82 -17.65 -5.79
N LYS A 171 -3.56 -17.74 -5.38
CA LYS A 171 -2.49 -18.34 -6.19
C LYS A 171 -2.74 -19.82 -6.45
N GLU A 172 -3.17 -20.58 -5.43
CA GLU A 172 -3.53 -22.01 -5.57
C GLU A 172 -4.69 -22.23 -6.55
N LEU A 173 -5.57 -21.23 -6.72
CA LEU A 173 -6.66 -21.22 -7.70
C LEU A 173 -6.24 -20.77 -9.11
N GLY A 174 -4.96 -20.49 -9.32
CA GLY A 174 -4.43 -20.02 -10.61
C GLY A 174 -4.60 -18.52 -10.86
N ILE A 175 -4.99 -17.73 -9.85
CA ILE A 175 -5.06 -16.28 -9.98
C ILE A 175 -3.65 -15.68 -9.96
N PRO A 176 -3.24 -14.91 -10.99
CA PRO A 176 -1.90 -14.32 -11.03
C PRO A 176 -1.64 -13.39 -9.86
N SER A 177 -0.45 -13.49 -9.23
CA SER A 177 -0.08 -12.62 -8.12
C SER A 177 -0.09 -11.13 -8.49
N SER A 178 0.20 -10.79 -9.74
CA SER A 178 0.12 -9.42 -10.27
C SER A 178 -1.30 -8.84 -10.31
N LYS A 179 -2.32 -9.71 -10.27
CA LYS A 179 -3.74 -9.32 -10.24
C LYS A 179 -4.36 -9.47 -8.86
N ALA A 180 -3.65 -10.11 -7.93
CA ALA A 180 -4.17 -10.40 -6.60
C ALA A 180 -4.37 -9.14 -5.73
N GLU A 181 -3.74 -8.02 -6.09
CA GLU A 181 -3.82 -6.78 -5.32
C GLU A 181 -5.22 -6.15 -5.28
N VAL A 182 -6.04 -6.41 -6.31
CA VAL A 182 -7.41 -5.89 -6.43
C VAL A 182 -8.42 -6.63 -5.54
N PHE A 183 -8.00 -7.69 -4.87
CA PHE A 183 -8.85 -8.47 -3.98
C PHE A 183 -8.63 -8.09 -2.51
N THR A 184 -9.69 -8.23 -1.71
CA THR A 184 -9.65 -8.01 -0.28
C THR A 184 -10.32 -9.15 0.48
N ARG A 185 -9.80 -9.45 1.67
CA ARG A 185 -10.43 -10.38 2.63
C ARG A 185 -11.49 -9.69 3.50
N ILE A 186 -11.53 -8.36 3.46
CA ILE A 186 -12.38 -7.57 4.32
C ILE A 186 -13.81 -7.60 3.76
N PRO A 187 -14.82 -7.97 4.56
CA PRO A 187 -16.21 -8.00 4.11
C PRO A 187 -16.71 -6.59 3.80
N TYR A 188 -17.62 -6.47 2.83
CA TYR A 188 -18.39 -5.25 2.61
C TYR A 188 -19.83 -5.57 2.20
N SER A 189 -20.74 -4.64 2.43
CA SER A 189 -22.14 -4.75 1.98
C SER A 189 -22.33 -4.39 0.51
N ALA A 190 -21.53 -3.43 0.01
CA ALA A 190 -21.62 -2.96 -1.37
C ALA A 190 -20.24 -2.68 -1.98
N TYR A 191 -20.13 -2.95 -3.28
CA TYR A 191 -18.97 -2.60 -4.08
C TYR A 191 -19.00 -1.12 -4.49
N LEU A 192 -17.84 -0.46 -4.49
CA LEU A 192 -17.69 0.97 -4.76
C LEU A 192 -16.94 1.23 -6.08
N PRO A 193 -17.63 1.21 -7.24
CA PRO A 193 -16.96 1.34 -8.53
C PRO A 193 -16.29 2.70 -8.77
N LEU A 194 -16.76 3.79 -8.14
CA LEU A 194 -16.08 5.10 -8.26
C LEU A 194 -14.76 5.17 -7.47
N GLN A 195 -14.61 4.30 -6.47
CA GLN A 195 -13.43 4.17 -5.63
C GLN A 195 -12.61 2.91 -5.98
N ALA A 196 -12.98 2.21 -7.07
CA ALA A 196 -12.28 1.02 -7.50
C ALA A 196 -11.00 1.37 -8.27
N PRO A 197 -9.88 0.66 -8.04
CA PRO A 197 -8.70 0.82 -8.86
C PRO A 197 -8.98 0.34 -10.28
N ASP A 198 -8.20 0.84 -11.24
CA ASP A 198 -8.34 0.57 -12.68
C ASP A 198 -8.45 -0.92 -12.97
N GLU A 199 -7.61 -1.72 -12.34
CA GLU A 199 -7.58 -3.16 -12.53
C GLU A 199 -8.85 -3.85 -12.01
N SER A 200 -9.42 -3.37 -10.90
CA SER A 200 -10.71 -3.88 -10.39
C SER A 200 -11.84 -3.57 -11.38
N LEU A 201 -11.86 -2.35 -11.94
CA LEU A 201 -12.82 -1.98 -13.00
C LEU A 201 -12.64 -2.82 -14.27
N LYS A 202 -11.41 -3.07 -14.70
CA LYS A 202 -11.10 -3.93 -15.86
C LYS A 202 -11.46 -5.39 -15.63
N LEU A 203 -11.59 -5.85 -14.39
CA LEU A 203 -12.07 -7.19 -14.06
C LEU A 203 -13.60 -7.27 -13.91
N TRP A 204 -14.25 -6.16 -13.60
CA TRP A 204 -15.68 -6.12 -13.35
C TRP A 204 -16.54 -5.58 -14.50
N LEU A 205 -16.05 -4.61 -15.30
CA LEU A 205 -16.81 -3.98 -16.41
C LEU A 205 -16.31 -4.44 -17.77
N PRO A 206 -17.17 -4.64 -18.79
CA PRO A 206 -16.73 -4.89 -20.16
C PRO A 206 -15.62 -3.91 -20.59
N GLU A 207 -14.63 -4.36 -21.36
CA GLU A 207 -13.41 -3.61 -21.65
C GLU A 207 -13.67 -2.16 -22.09
N ARG A 208 -14.61 -1.97 -23.03
CA ARG A 208 -15.02 -0.65 -23.51
C ARG A 208 -15.56 0.25 -22.39
N GLN A 209 -16.38 -0.30 -21.50
CA GLN A 209 -16.96 0.45 -20.39
C GLN A 209 -15.90 0.76 -19.33
N ALA A 210 -15.03 -0.21 -19.00
CA ALA A 210 -13.91 0.00 -18.08
C ALA A 210 -13.02 1.14 -18.57
N LYS A 211 -12.63 1.12 -19.86
CA LYS A 211 -11.80 2.17 -20.48
C LYS A 211 -12.47 3.54 -20.39
N ALA A 212 -13.73 3.66 -20.79
CA ALA A 212 -14.46 4.93 -20.75
C ALA A 212 -14.60 5.49 -19.33
N VAL A 213 -14.85 4.63 -18.32
CA VAL A 213 -14.92 5.05 -16.91
C VAL A 213 -13.55 5.53 -16.41
N ILE A 214 -12.48 4.82 -16.76
CA ILE A 214 -11.11 5.17 -16.37
C ILE A 214 -10.71 6.52 -16.98
N GLU A 215 -10.97 6.73 -18.28
CA GLU A 215 -10.67 7.97 -18.99
C GLU A 215 -11.45 9.16 -18.40
N SER A 216 -12.76 8.99 -18.18
CA SER A 216 -13.60 10.03 -17.55
C SER A 216 -13.08 10.41 -16.16
N ARG A 217 -12.56 9.45 -15.38
CA ARG A 217 -11.96 9.72 -14.07
C ARG A 217 -10.65 10.48 -14.16
N GLN A 218 -9.78 10.11 -15.11
CA GLN A 218 -8.50 10.80 -15.32
C GLN A 218 -8.71 12.26 -15.74
N ASN A 219 -9.80 12.54 -16.45
CA ASN A 219 -10.20 13.90 -16.83
C ASN A 219 -10.93 14.66 -15.71
N GLY A 220 -11.20 14.04 -14.56
CA GLY A 220 -11.94 14.67 -13.45
C GLY A 220 -13.45 14.78 -13.67
N GLU A 221 -14.00 14.12 -14.70
CA GLU A 221 -15.41 14.22 -15.11
C GLU A 221 -16.29 13.10 -14.54
N LEU A 222 -15.69 12.09 -13.90
CA LEU A 222 -16.42 10.92 -13.43
C LEU A 222 -17.33 11.26 -12.24
N THR A 223 -18.62 11.40 -12.52
CA THR A 223 -19.69 11.53 -11.53
C THR A 223 -20.53 10.25 -11.45
N PRO A 224 -21.33 10.05 -10.38
CA PRO A 224 -22.32 8.97 -10.31
C PRO A 224 -23.25 8.91 -11.54
N GLN A 225 -23.66 10.06 -12.04
CA GLN A 225 -24.50 10.20 -13.23
C GLN A 225 -23.74 9.75 -14.48
N GLN A 226 -22.52 10.26 -14.67
CA GLN A 226 -21.66 9.89 -15.80
C GLN A 226 -21.35 8.39 -15.80
N PHE A 227 -21.03 7.81 -14.64
CA PHE A 227 -20.82 6.37 -14.49
C PHE A 227 -22.05 5.57 -14.92
N THR A 228 -23.23 6.00 -14.50
CA THR A 228 -24.50 5.35 -14.87
C THR A 228 -24.74 5.44 -16.38
N GLN A 229 -24.41 6.56 -17.03
CA GLN A 229 -24.54 6.73 -18.47
C GLN A 229 -23.57 5.83 -19.26
N LEU A 230 -22.32 5.71 -18.79
CA LEU A 230 -21.29 4.90 -19.44
C LEU A 230 -21.51 3.39 -19.29
N THR A 231 -22.08 2.95 -18.16
CA THR A 231 -22.17 1.52 -17.83
C THR A 231 -23.60 0.96 -17.85
N GLY A 232 -24.60 1.82 -17.72
CA GLY A 232 -25.99 1.44 -17.47
C GLY A 232 -26.27 0.98 -16.03
N LEU A 233 -25.25 0.91 -15.16
CA LEU A 233 -25.37 0.44 -13.79
C LEU A 233 -25.79 1.57 -12.84
N ARG A 234 -26.75 1.28 -11.97
CA ARG A 234 -27.31 2.24 -11.01
C ARG A 234 -26.95 1.83 -9.58
N LYS A 235 -27.01 2.80 -8.67
CA LYS A 235 -26.92 2.55 -7.23
C LYS A 235 -27.95 1.48 -6.81
N SER A 236 -27.51 0.55 -5.99
CA SER A 236 -28.32 -0.52 -5.40
C SER A 236 -27.79 -0.87 -4.00
N ASP A 237 -28.43 -1.81 -3.31
CA ASP A 237 -27.96 -2.26 -2.00
C ASP A 237 -26.57 -2.91 -2.03
N TYR A 238 -26.15 -3.38 -3.21
CA TYR A 238 -24.85 -4.02 -3.45
C TYR A 238 -23.86 -3.12 -4.22
N MET A 239 -24.26 -1.90 -4.58
CA MET A 239 -23.43 -0.95 -5.32
C MET A 239 -23.68 0.50 -4.88
N LEU A 240 -22.65 1.13 -4.32
CA LEU A 240 -22.73 2.51 -3.83
C LEU A 240 -21.68 3.38 -4.53
N PHE A 241 -21.89 4.70 -4.53
CA PHE A 241 -21.06 5.66 -5.26
C PHE A 241 -20.35 6.67 -4.35
N TYR A 242 -20.24 6.37 -3.06
CA TYR A 242 -19.56 7.21 -2.07
C TYR A 242 -18.57 6.37 -1.27
N PRO A 243 -17.45 6.96 -0.82
CA PRO A 243 -16.46 6.24 -0.02
C PRO A 243 -17.06 5.63 1.24
N SER A 244 -16.59 4.43 1.61
CA SER A 244 -17.09 3.65 2.75
C SER A 244 -16.53 4.10 4.10
N GLY A 245 -15.46 4.90 4.09
CA GLY A 245 -14.71 5.24 5.30
C GLY A 245 -13.66 4.19 5.69
N ARG A 246 -13.58 3.05 4.98
CA ARG A 246 -12.61 1.98 5.27
C ARG A 246 -11.46 2.05 4.28
N PHE A 247 -10.35 2.61 4.73
CA PHE A 247 -9.24 2.97 3.85
C PHE A 247 -8.00 2.14 4.14
N ILE A 248 -7.37 1.65 3.07
CA ILE A 248 -6.00 1.16 3.08
C ILE A 248 -5.13 2.34 2.64
N ILE A 249 -4.29 2.83 3.54
CA ILE A 249 -3.46 4.00 3.32
C ILE A 249 -2.00 3.56 3.28
N THR A 250 -1.26 4.03 2.28
CA THR A 250 0.19 3.89 2.18
C THR A 250 0.84 5.27 2.14
N LEU A 251 1.76 5.52 3.06
CA LEU A 251 2.57 6.74 3.14
C LEU A 251 4.01 6.38 2.79
N LYS A 252 4.64 7.14 1.90
CA LYS A 252 6.03 6.92 1.49
C LYS A 252 6.82 8.21 1.56
N LYS A 253 8.03 8.13 2.11
CA LYS A 253 9.01 9.23 2.07
C LYS A 253 10.40 8.67 1.80
N GLN A 254 11.12 9.34 0.90
CA GLN A 254 12.54 9.15 0.69
C GLN A 254 13.29 10.46 1.02
N ILE A 255 14.33 10.36 1.84
CA ILE A 255 15.29 11.43 2.12
C ILE A 255 16.68 10.84 1.95
N GLY A 256 17.47 11.40 1.03
CA GLY A 256 18.73 10.77 0.62
C GLY A 256 18.50 9.33 0.14
N ASP A 257 19.20 8.39 0.76
CA ASP A 257 19.08 6.95 0.51
C ASP A 257 18.06 6.27 1.44
N ALA A 258 17.59 6.95 2.49
CA ALA A 258 16.64 6.40 3.44
C ALA A 258 15.22 6.41 2.84
N ARG A 259 14.61 5.23 2.74
CA ARG A 259 13.21 5.04 2.32
C ARG A 259 12.40 4.51 3.47
N VAL A 260 11.33 5.21 3.83
CA VAL A 260 10.38 4.78 4.85
C VAL A 260 9.01 4.65 4.19
N GLN A 261 8.32 3.55 4.52
CA GLN A 261 6.95 3.30 4.08
C GLN A 261 6.13 2.86 5.28
N ARG A 262 4.92 3.42 5.40
CA ARG A 262 3.93 2.97 6.38
C ARG A 262 2.64 2.63 5.68
N LYS A 263 2.12 1.44 5.95
CA LYS A 263 0.81 0.99 5.46
C LYS A 263 -0.12 0.78 6.65
N MET A 264 -1.36 1.22 6.54
CA MET A 264 -2.36 1.10 7.62
C MET A 264 -3.74 0.85 7.05
N PHE A 265 -4.56 0.12 7.81
CA PHE A 265 -5.98 -0.03 7.53
C PHE A 265 -6.79 0.65 8.62
N ILE A 266 -7.58 1.64 8.23
CA ILE A 266 -8.38 2.47 9.12
C ILE A 266 -9.85 2.42 8.73
N ASN A 267 -10.71 2.66 9.70
CA ASN A 267 -12.11 2.95 9.52
C ASN A 267 -12.41 4.33 10.10
N VAL A 268 -12.90 5.23 9.26
CA VAL A 268 -13.24 6.59 9.62
C VAL A 268 -14.76 6.71 9.58
N SER A 269 -15.33 7.22 10.66
CA SER A 269 -16.74 7.53 10.79
C SER A 269 -16.87 8.98 11.29
N PRO A 270 -16.90 9.98 10.38
CA PRO A 270 -16.94 11.40 10.76
C PRO A 270 -18.17 11.79 11.59
N THR A 271 -19.24 11.01 11.48
CA THR A 271 -20.48 11.19 12.25
C THR A 271 -20.39 10.65 13.70
N ASN A 272 -19.34 9.90 14.03
CA ASN A 272 -19.11 9.38 15.38
C ASN A 272 -18.46 10.46 16.25
N LYS A 273 -19.21 10.94 17.26
CA LYS A 273 -18.81 12.05 18.12
C LYS A 273 -17.74 11.70 19.16
N SER A 274 -17.51 10.41 19.46
CA SER A 274 -16.55 10.00 20.50
C SER A 274 -15.21 9.52 19.94
N GLN A 275 -15.22 8.76 18.83
CA GLN A 275 -14.03 8.26 18.16
C GLN A 275 -14.26 8.22 16.65
N PRO A 276 -13.88 9.28 15.91
CA PRO A 276 -14.09 9.36 14.47
C PRO A 276 -13.17 8.42 13.67
N ILE A 277 -12.06 7.93 14.26
CA ILE A 277 -11.10 7.05 13.59
C ILE A 277 -10.83 5.81 14.42
N TRP A 278 -10.94 4.64 13.78
CA TRP A 278 -10.65 3.32 14.33
C TRP A 278 -9.52 2.71 13.50
N SER A 279 -8.37 2.45 14.12
CA SER A 279 -7.25 1.78 13.45
C SER A 279 -7.27 0.29 13.79
N PHE A 280 -7.22 -0.58 12.77
CA PHE A 280 -7.20 -2.03 12.96
C PHE A 280 -5.80 -2.65 12.75
N GLY A 281 -4.76 -1.80 12.65
CA GLY A 281 -3.36 -2.23 12.53
C GLY A 281 -2.75 -2.05 11.13
N VAL A 282 -1.57 -2.62 10.97
CA VAL A 282 -0.80 -2.62 9.71
C VAL A 282 -1.27 -3.81 8.87
N GLU A 283 -1.82 -3.57 7.68
CA GLU A 283 -1.99 -4.64 6.70
C GLU A 283 -0.61 -5.05 6.15
N GLY A 284 -0.05 -6.11 6.75
CA GLY A 284 1.12 -6.82 6.22
C GLY A 284 0.84 -7.57 4.92
#